data_AF-A0A498IDZ1-F1
#
_entry.id   AF-A0A498IDZ1-F1
#
_cell.length_a   1.000
_cell.length_b   1.000
_cell.length_c   1.000
_cell.angle_alpha   90.00
_cell.angle_beta   90.00
_cell.angle_gamma   90.00
#
_symmetry.space_group_name_H-M   'P 1'
#
loop_
_entity.id
_entity.type
_entity.pdbx_description
1 polymer ?
#
loop_
_entity_poly.entity_id
_entity_poly.type
_entity_poly.pdbx_seq_one_letter_code
_entity_poly.pdbx_strand_id
1 'polypeptide(L)'
;MTNGSHSGNASNTFEAFYEGWLCRQEHFLNELLSAQQTIDEARDEDLRDLVSRVLFHYQQYYDEKSRLGQRDVLLVFSPTWYTSYERSLLWIAGYKPGIVFRLVTESVPDLSDQQRT
;
A
#
# COMPACT_ATOMS: atom_id res chain seq x y z
N MET A 1 15.11 -16.11 17.56
CA MET A 1 14.09 -15.12 17.96
C MET A 1 14.66 -13.72 17.79
N THR A 2 14.59 -13.14 16.58
CA THR A 2 15.06 -11.75 16.27
C THR A 2 14.24 -11.04 15.19
N ASN A 3 13.17 -11.64 14.65
CA ASN A 3 12.40 -11.05 13.54
C ASN A 3 11.49 -9.88 13.93
N GLY A 4 11.11 -9.74 15.21
CA GLY A 4 10.14 -8.73 15.65
C GLY A 4 10.65 -7.29 15.58
N SER A 5 11.95 -7.06 15.80
CA SER A 5 12.53 -5.71 15.79
C SER A 5 12.73 -5.13 14.39
N HIS A 6 13.04 -5.99 13.41
CA HIS A 6 13.24 -5.55 12.02
C HIS A 6 11.91 -5.22 11.32
N SER A 7 10.85 -5.99 11.57
CA SER A 7 9.51 -5.75 11.01
C SER A 7 8.89 -4.46 11.58
N GLY A 8 9.01 -4.22 12.89
CA GLY A 8 8.53 -2.98 13.52
C GLY A 8 9.20 -1.72 12.98
N ASN A 9 10.51 -1.76 12.72
CA ASN A 9 11.24 -0.61 12.16
C ASN A 9 10.83 -0.33 10.70
N ALA A 10 10.65 -1.37 9.88
CA ALA A 10 10.20 -1.22 8.50
C ALA A 10 8.77 -0.64 8.42
N SER A 11 7.88 -1.08 9.30
CA SER A 11 6.51 -0.56 9.42
C SER A 11 6.51 0.93 9.76
N ASN A 12 7.26 1.36 10.79
CA ASN A 12 7.32 2.76 11.20
C ASN A 12 7.93 3.67 10.11
N THR A 13 8.94 3.16 9.39
CA THR A 13 9.56 3.90 8.28
C THR A 13 8.57 4.11 7.14
N PHE A 14 7.80 3.07 6.79
CA PHE A 14 6.78 3.15 5.76
C PHE A 14 5.62 4.07 6.16
N GLU A 15 5.19 4.04 7.42
CA GLU A 15 4.14 4.90 7.94
C GLU A 15 4.50 6.39 7.82
N ALA A 16 5.72 6.78 8.22
CA ALA A 16 6.21 8.15 8.04
C ALA A 16 6.30 8.55 6.55
N PHE A 17 6.73 7.64 5.67
CA PHE A 17 6.69 7.86 4.23
C PHE A 17 5.26 8.07 3.72
N TYR A 18 4.32 7.24 4.18
CA TYR A 18 2.93 7.23 3.76
C TYR A 18 2.20 8.52 4.16
N GLU A 19 2.42 9.01 5.39
CA GLU A 19 1.87 10.29 5.84
C GLU A 19 2.33 11.45 4.94
N GLY A 20 3.65 11.54 4.68
CA GLY A 20 4.18 12.55 3.77
C GLY A 20 3.70 12.38 2.33
N TRP A 21 3.48 11.13 1.90
CA TRP A 21 2.91 10.83 0.58
C TRP A 21 1.44 11.28 0.47
N LEU A 22 0.64 11.10 1.53
CA LEU A 22 -0.76 11.56 1.58
C LEU A 22 -0.87 13.08 1.51
N CYS A 23 -0.02 13.82 2.22
CA CYS A 23 0.00 15.29 2.13
C CYS A 23 0.27 15.76 0.68
N ARG A 24 1.22 15.11 -0.01
CA ARG A 24 1.49 15.41 -1.43
C ARG A 24 0.34 14.98 -2.35
N GLN A 25 -0.31 13.86 -2.04
CA GLN A 25 -1.48 13.38 -2.78
C GLN A 25 -2.63 14.38 -2.72
N GLU A 26 -2.88 14.99 -1.55
CA GLU A 26 -3.88 16.06 -1.40
C GLU A 26 -3.51 17.29 -2.23
N HIS A 27 -2.23 17.68 -2.26
CA HIS A 27 -1.77 18.77 -3.12
C HIS A 27 -2.02 18.49 -4.60
N PHE A 28 -1.67 17.30 -5.08
CA PHE A 28 -1.94 16.87 -6.46
C PHE A 28 -3.43 16.84 -6.79
N LEU A 29 -4.28 16.40 -5.85
CA LEU A 29 -5.73 16.45 -6.02
C LEU A 29 -6.20 17.90 -6.24
N ASN A 30 -5.71 18.83 -5.44
CA ASN A 30 -6.04 20.25 -5.59
C ASN A 30 -5.54 20.82 -6.93
N GLU A 31 -4.31 20.49 -7.36
CA GLU A 31 -3.79 20.87 -8.69
C GLU A 31 -4.69 20.33 -9.81
N LEU A 32 -5.09 19.07 -9.75
CA LEU A 32 -5.98 18.45 -10.75
C LEU A 32 -7.36 19.10 -10.79
N LEU A 33 -7.95 19.39 -9.63
CA LEU A 33 -9.25 20.07 -9.54
C LEU A 33 -9.16 21.50 -10.09
N SER A 34 -8.07 22.22 -9.80
CA SER A 34 -7.83 23.55 -10.36
C SER A 34 -7.67 23.50 -11.88
N ALA A 35 -6.87 22.56 -12.40
CA ALA A 35 -6.67 22.39 -13.84
C ALA A 35 -7.98 22.01 -14.57
N GLN A 36 -8.86 21.26 -13.91
CA GLN A 36 -10.18 20.94 -14.45
C GLN A 36 -11.09 22.18 -14.56
N GLN A 37 -11.00 23.12 -13.61
CA GLN A 37 -11.80 24.35 -13.64
C GLN A 37 -11.38 25.30 -14.78
N THR A 38 -10.10 25.29 -15.15
CA THR A 38 -9.55 26.15 -16.21
C THR A 38 -9.13 25.35 -17.45
N ILE A 39 -9.77 24.20 -17.71
CA ILE A 39 -9.33 23.24 -18.72
C ILE A 39 -9.34 23.82 -20.14
N ASP A 40 -10.27 24.72 -20.45
CA ASP A 40 -10.40 25.37 -21.77
C ASP A 40 -9.28 26.40 -22.02
N GLU A 41 -8.62 26.88 -20.96
CA GLU A 41 -7.53 27.86 -21.00
C GLU A 41 -6.15 27.21 -20.84
N ALA A 42 -6.12 25.97 -20.36
CA ALA A 42 -4.88 25.25 -20.07
C ALA A 42 -4.19 24.76 -21.34
N ARG A 43 -2.86 24.83 -21.36
CA ARG A 43 -2.07 24.23 -22.43
C ARG A 43 -2.04 22.72 -22.22
N ASP A 44 -2.21 21.96 -23.30
CA ASP A 44 -2.13 20.49 -23.30
C ASP A 44 -0.78 19.98 -22.73
N GLU A 45 0.31 20.72 -22.97
CA GLU A 45 1.63 20.42 -22.39
C GLU A 45 1.62 20.48 -20.84
N ASP A 46 0.98 21.51 -20.27
CA ASP A 46 0.90 21.68 -18.81
C ASP A 46 0.03 20.60 -18.17
N LEU A 47 -1.07 20.22 -18.83
CA LEU A 47 -1.93 19.13 -18.38
C LEU A 47 -1.21 17.78 -18.41
N ARG A 48 -0.42 17.51 -19.46
CA ARG A 48 0.39 16.28 -19.56
C ARG A 48 1.49 16.23 -18.52
N ASP A 49 2.14 17.35 -18.24
CA ASP A 49 3.14 17.44 -17.18
C ASP A 49 2.51 17.12 -15.81
N LEU A 50 1.37 17.74 -15.50
CA LEU A 50 0.64 17.48 -14.26
C LEU A 50 0.27 15.99 -14.12
N VAL A 51 -0.31 15.38 -15.16
CA VAL A 51 -0.63 13.95 -15.16
C VAL A 51 0.63 13.10 -14.96
N SER A 52 1.74 13.46 -15.62
CA SER A 52 3.01 12.72 -15.48
C SER A 52 3.56 12.80 -14.06
N ARG A 53 3.50 13.97 -13.42
CA ARG A 53 3.89 14.17 -12.02
C ARG A 53 3.03 13.34 -11.06
N VAL A 54 1.72 13.28 -11.30
CA VAL A 54 0.78 12.47 -10.51
C VAL A 54 1.09 10.98 -10.65
N LEU A 55 1.28 10.49 -11.88
CA LEU A 55 1.61 9.08 -12.13
C LEU A 55 2.95 8.70 -11.48
N PHE A 56 3.95 9.59 -11.56
CA PHE A 56 5.23 9.39 -10.88
C PHE A 56 5.07 9.32 -9.36
N HIS A 57 4.23 10.18 -8.76
CA HIS A 57 3.93 10.13 -7.33
C HIS A 57 3.29 8.80 -6.91
N TYR A 58 2.38 8.23 -7.72
CA TYR A 58 1.86 6.89 -7.48
C TYR A 58 2.91 5.79 -7.66
N GLN A 59 3.79 5.91 -8.66
CA GLN A 59 4.88 4.96 -8.86
C GLN A 59 5.76 4.88 -7.60
N GLN A 60 6.11 6.03 -7.01
CA GLN A 60 6.90 6.08 -5.77
C GLN A 60 6.22 5.32 -4.61
N TYR A 61 4.90 5.42 -4.49
CA TYR A 61 4.15 4.65 -3.48
C TYR A 61 4.27 3.14 -3.71
N TYR A 62 4.09 2.67 -4.94
CA TYR A 62 4.17 1.25 -5.25
C TYR A 62 5.59 0.70 -5.14
N ASP A 63 6.61 1.49 -5.48
CA ASP A 63 8.01 1.11 -5.32
C ASP A 63 8.36 0.92 -3.83
N GLU A 64 7.97 1.87 -2.98
CA GLU A 64 8.22 1.76 -1.54
C GLU A 64 7.41 0.62 -0.91
N LYS A 65 6.17 0.42 -1.35
CA LYS A 65 5.32 -0.70 -0.92
C LYS A 65 5.89 -2.05 -1.35
N SER A 66 6.47 -2.13 -2.54
CA SER A 66 7.17 -3.32 -3.04
C SER A 66 8.40 -3.63 -2.19
N ARG A 67 9.21 -2.61 -1.86
CA ARG A 67 10.36 -2.76 -0.96
C ARG A 67 9.95 -3.26 0.43
N LEU A 68 8.82 -2.77 0.95
CA LEU A 68 8.26 -3.27 2.21
C LEU A 68 7.87 -4.74 2.09
N GLY A 69 7.16 -5.14 1.04
CA GLY A 69 6.76 -6.53 0.79
C GLY A 69 7.92 -7.49 0.58
N GLN A 70 9.02 -7.03 -0.03
CA GLN A 70 10.26 -7.81 -0.15
C GLN A 70 10.93 -8.06 1.20
N ARG A 71 10.74 -7.16 2.18
CA ARG A 71 11.27 -7.31 3.55
C ARG A 71 10.35 -8.17 4.40
N ASP A 72 9.04 -7.91 4.33
CA ASP A 72 8.01 -8.65 5.06
C ASP A 72 6.68 -8.56 4.30
N VAL A 73 6.33 -9.65 3.62
CA VAL A 73 5.13 -9.72 2.80
C VAL A 73 3.85 -9.58 3.62
N LEU A 74 3.88 -9.93 4.92
CA LEU A 74 2.71 -9.83 5.79
C LEU A 74 2.31 -8.36 6.02
N LEU A 75 3.26 -7.45 6.08
CA LEU A 75 3.00 -6.01 6.24
C LEU A 75 2.16 -5.43 5.08
N VAL A 76 2.26 -6.00 3.88
CA VAL A 76 1.43 -5.61 2.73
C VAL A 76 -0.03 -6.03 2.91
N PHE A 77 -0.27 -7.14 3.60
CA PHE A 77 -1.61 -7.70 3.85
C PHE A 77 -2.23 -7.28 5.19
N SER A 78 -1.42 -6.78 6.13
CA SER A 78 -1.87 -6.21 7.40
C SER A 78 -1.30 -4.80 7.60
N PRO A 79 -1.63 -3.84 6.72
CA PRO A 79 -1.07 -2.49 6.81
C PRO A 79 -1.54 -1.82 8.11
N THR A 80 -0.57 -1.38 8.92
CA THR A 80 -0.85 -0.67 10.18
C THR A 80 -1.20 0.80 9.93
N TRP A 81 -0.71 1.35 8.83
CA TRP A 81 -0.92 2.74 8.39
C TRP A 81 -2.29 3.00 7.73
N TYR A 82 -3.16 2.00 7.69
CA TYR A 82 -4.55 2.14 7.22
C TYR A 82 -5.51 2.24 8.39
N THR A 83 -6.54 3.07 8.22
CA THR A 83 -7.67 3.13 9.14
C THR A 83 -8.38 1.77 9.24
N SER A 84 -9.09 1.52 10.34
CA SER A 84 -9.89 0.29 10.50
C SER A 84 -10.87 0.08 9.34
N TYR A 85 -11.42 1.16 8.79
CA TYR A 85 -12.29 1.13 7.62
C TYR A 85 -11.55 0.67 6.36
N GLU A 86 -10.43 1.31 6.02
CA GLU A 86 -9.63 0.95 4.83
C GLU A 86 -9.08 -0.47 4.92
N ARG A 87 -8.66 -0.91 6.11
CA ARG A 87 -8.27 -2.30 6.33
C ARG A 87 -9.43 -3.23 6.05
N SER A 88 -10.64 -2.94 6.52
CA SER A 88 -11.82 -3.79 6.25
C SER A 88 -12.10 -3.97 4.75
N LEU A 89 -11.81 -2.95 3.94
CA LEU A 89 -11.96 -3.02 2.48
C LEU A 89 -10.99 -4.01 1.84
N LEU A 90 -9.79 -4.24 2.39
CA LEU A 90 -8.88 -5.29 1.91
C LEU A 90 -9.51 -6.69 2.07
N TRP A 91 -10.20 -6.92 3.19
CA TRP A 91 -10.89 -8.17 3.47
C TRP A 91 -12.13 -8.34 2.58
N ILE A 92 -12.86 -7.25 2.31
CA ILE A 92 -14.07 -7.26 1.48
C ILE A 92 -13.72 -7.40 -0.01
N ALA A 93 -12.65 -6.76 -0.49
CA ALA A 93 -12.22 -6.75 -1.89
C ALA A 93 -11.58 -8.07 -2.37
N GLY A 94 -11.55 -9.11 -1.54
CA GLY A 94 -11.23 -10.47 -1.96
C GLY A 94 -9.98 -11.10 -1.36
N TYR A 95 -9.23 -10.41 -0.49
CA TYR A 95 -8.21 -11.07 0.33
C TYR A 95 -8.90 -11.94 1.39
N LYS A 96 -8.98 -13.24 1.13
CA LYS A 96 -9.47 -14.26 2.08
C LYS A 96 -8.26 -14.94 2.72
N PRO A 97 -7.76 -14.49 3.89
CA PRO A 97 -6.59 -15.13 4.51
C PRO A 97 -6.82 -16.61 4.85
N GLY A 98 -8.07 -17.06 4.97
CA GLY A 98 -8.39 -18.50 5.02
C GLY A 98 -7.83 -19.32 3.85
N ILE A 99 -7.69 -18.72 2.65
CA ILE A 99 -7.05 -19.36 1.49
C ILE A 99 -5.55 -19.50 1.72
N VAL A 100 -4.89 -18.48 2.25
CA VAL A 100 -3.45 -18.52 2.57
C VAL A 100 -3.18 -19.58 3.63
N PHE A 101 -3.99 -19.63 4.69
CA PHE A 101 -3.88 -20.68 5.71
C PHE A 101 -4.08 -22.07 5.10
N ARG A 102 -5.10 -22.27 4.26
CA ARG A 102 -5.30 -23.56 3.57
C ARG A 102 -4.11 -23.95 2.70
N LEU A 103 -3.58 -23.02 1.90
CA LEU A 103 -2.41 -23.26 1.05
C LEU A 103 -1.18 -23.65 1.85
N VAL A 104 -0.90 -22.96 2.96
CA VAL A 104 0.21 -23.29 3.86
C VAL A 104 0.00 -24.67 4.48
N THR A 105 -1.22 -24.99 4.92
CA THR A 105 -1.55 -26.29 5.50
C THR A 105 -1.39 -27.43 4.51
N GLU A 106 -1.75 -27.21 3.24
CA GLU A 106 -1.58 -28.21 2.17
C GLU A 106 -0.13 -28.33 1.67
N SER A 107 0.68 -27.27 1.80
CA SER A 107 2.07 -27.24 1.31
C SER A 107 3.11 -27.75 2.30
N VAL A 108 2.76 -27.87 3.58
CA VAL A 108 3.66 -28.33 4.65
C VAL A 108 3.26 -29.74 5.07
N PRO A 109 4.02 -30.79 4.69
CA PRO A 109 3.62 -32.18 4.90
C PRO A 109 3.61 -32.62 6.37
N ASP A 110 4.34 -31.93 7.26
CA ASP A 110 4.53 -32.30 8.68
C ASP A 110 3.94 -31.27 9.66
N LEU A 111 2.71 -30.79 9.42
CA LEU A 111 2.02 -30.04 10.47
C LEU A 111 1.59 -30.98 11.60
N SER A 112 2.10 -30.71 12.80
CA SER A 112 1.69 -31.41 14.01
C SER A 112 0.21 -31.18 14.31
N ASP A 113 -0.44 -32.09 15.03
CA ASP A 113 -1.88 -31.99 15.32
C ASP A 113 -2.26 -30.72 16.08
N GLN A 114 -1.34 -30.16 16.88
CA GLN A 114 -1.53 -28.86 17.54
C GLN A 114 -1.61 -27.67 16.56
N GLN A 115 -1.05 -27.79 15.35
CA GLN A 115 -1.01 -26.73 14.35
C GLN A 115 -2.15 -26.84 13.32
N ARG A 116 -3.00 -27.87 13.42
CA ARG A 116 -4.14 -28.14 12.51
C ARG A 116 -5.46 -27.48 12.94
N THR A 117 -5.50 -26.84 14.11
CA THR A 117 -6.71 -26.23 14.70
C THR A 117 -6.61 -24.72 14.65
#